data_AF-A0A947C2S9-F1
#
_entry.id   AF-A0A947C2S9-F1
#
_cell.length_a   1.000
_cell.length_b   1.000
_cell.length_c   1.000
_cell.angle_alpha   90.00
_cell.angle_beta   90.00
_cell.angle_gamma   90.00
#
_symmetry.space_group_name_H-M   'P 1'
#
loop_
_entity.id
_entity.type
_entity.pdbx_description
1 polymer ?
#
loop_
_entity_poly.entity_id
_entity_poly.type
_entity_poly.pdbx_seq_one_letter_code
_entity_poly.pdbx_strand_id
1 'polypeptide(L)' 'MNIVVGQRWVSHTEQRLGLGIITDISGRLITIDFTAAEEQRTYARDNAPLSRIEYTVGEVITDTDGRDLNIVEV' A
#
# COMPACT_ATOMS: atom_id res chain seq x y z
N MET A 1 9.84 11.62 1.57
CA MET A 1 8.51 11.05 1.28
C MET A 1 7.67 11.13 2.55
N ASN A 2 6.50 11.76 2.53
CA ASN A 2 5.66 11.86 3.72
C ASN A 2 4.74 10.64 3.81
N ILE A 3 4.80 9.93 4.94
CA ILE A 3 3.99 8.75 5.20
C ILE A 3 2.75 9.20 5.98
N VAL A 4 1.57 8.90 5.46
CA VAL A 4 0.29 9.36 6.03
C VAL A 4 -0.71 8.20 6.05
N VAL A 5 -1.54 8.14 7.08
CA VAL A 5 -2.67 7.20 7.19
C VAL A 5 -3.56 7.29 5.97
N GLY A 6 -4.02 6.15 5.47
CA GLY A 6 -4.85 6.03 4.27
C GLY A 6 -4.07 5.85 2.96
N GLN A 7 -2.75 6.05 2.93
CA GLN A 7 -1.94 5.78 1.75
C GLN A 7 -1.79 4.28 1.49
N ARG A 8 -1.68 3.91 0.21
CA ARG A 8 -1.46 2.53 -0.24
C ARG A 8 0.02 2.23 -0.50
N TRP A 9 0.47 1.09 0.01
CA TRP A 9 1.86 0.66 -0.02
C TRP A 9 1.97 -0.85 -0.27
N VAL A 10 3.09 -1.29 -0.81
CA VAL A 10 3.43 -2.71 -1.00
C VAL A 10 4.72 -3.05 -0.27
N SER A 11 4.80 -4.27 0.25
CA SER A 11 6.04 -4.81 0.82
C SER A 11 6.89 -5.49 -0.25
N HIS A 12 8.14 -5.06 -0.39
CA HIS A 12 9.09 -5.67 -1.32
C HIS A 12 9.56 -7.05 -0.86
N THR A 13 9.64 -7.26 0.46
CA THR A 13 10.12 -8.52 1.04
C THR A 13 9.01 -9.55 1.17
N GLU A 14 7.74 -9.13 1.16
CA GLU A 14 6.58 -9.99 1.40
C GLU A 14 5.52 -9.79 0.31
N GLN A 15 5.86 -10.14 -0.93
CA GLN A 15 4.96 -9.99 -2.09
C GLN A 15 3.58 -10.66 -1.90
N ARG A 16 3.52 -11.74 -1.09
CA ARG A 16 2.27 -12.46 -0.76
C ARG A 16 1.23 -11.59 -0.06
N LEU A 17 1.65 -10.51 0.59
CA LEU A 17 0.75 -9.61 1.31
C LEU A 17 -0.05 -8.71 0.36
N GLY A 18 0.46 -8.48 -0.85
CA GLY A 18 -0.17 -7.61 -1.83
C GLY A 18 -0.21 -6.15 -1.38
N LEU A 19 -1.30 -5.48 -1.70
CA LEU A 19 -1.52 -4.06 -1.45
C LEU A 19 -2.01 -3.85 -0.01
N GLY A 20 -1.30 -3.01 0.73
CA GLY A 20 -1.67 -2.61 2.08
C GLY A 20 -2.04 -1.14 2.19
N ILE A 21 -2.80 -0.80 3.23
CA ILE A 21 -3.16 0.57 3.60
C ILE A 21 -2.57 0.92 4.95
N ILE A 22 -2.01 2.13 5.08
CA ILE A 22 -1.51 2.60 6.38
C ILE A 22 -2.70 2.90 7.27
N THR A 23 -2.79 2.23 8.42
CA THR A 23 -3.87 2.39 9.39
C THR A 23 -3.46 3.20 10.61
N ASP A 24 -2.17 3.18 10.98
CA ASP A 24 -1.65 3.93 12.13
C ASP A 24 -0.19 4.36 11.93
N ILE A 25 0.17 5.48 12.55
CA ILE A 25 1.54 5.99 12.60
C ILE A 25 1.82 6.43 14.04
N SER A 26 2.69 5.70 14.73
CA SER A 26 3.05 5.95 16.12
C SER A 26 4.57 6.12 16.26
N GLY A 27 5.01 7.37 16.35
CA GLY A 27 6.43 7.72 16.43
C GLY A 27 7.20 7.26 15.18
N ARG A 28 8.03 6.23 15.35
CA ARG A 28 8.83 5.61 14.27
C ARG A 28 8.21 4.33 13.72
N LEU A 29 7.05 3.93 14.21
CA LEU A 29 6.35 2.74 13.75
C LEU A 29 5.20 3.14 12.83
N ILE A 30 5.03 2.36 11.78
CA ILE A 30 3.90 2.47 10.86
C ILE A 30 3.19 1.13 10.83
N THR A 31 1.87 1.15 10.91
CA THR A 31 1.03 -0.04 10.84
C THR A 31 0.31 -0.06 9.51
N ILE A 32 0.38 -1.20 8.84
CA ILE A 32 -0.22 -1.44 7.54
C ILE A 32 -1.15 -2.63 7.65
N ASP A 33 -2.38 -2.44 7.20
CA ASP A 33 -3.34 -3.52 6.98
C ASP A 33 -3.22 -4.01 5.54
N PHE A 34 -2.89 -5.29 5.38
CA PHE A 34 -2.86 -5.97 4.09
C PHE A 34 -4.14 -6.77 3.91
N THR A 35 -5.20 -6.08 3.49
CA THR A 35 -6.56 -6.64 3.41
C THR A 35 -6.63 -7.91 2.55
N ALA A 36 -5.85 -7.98 1.46
CA ALA A 36 -5.82 -9.15 0.58
C ALA A 36 -5.27 -10.42 1.26
N ALA A 37 -4.41 -10.26 2.26
CA ALA A 37 -3.83 -11.35 3.03
C ALA A 37 -4.44 -11.51 4.43
N GLU A 38 -5.42 -10.67 4.79
CA GLU A 38 -6.02 -10.59 6.14
C GLU A 38 -4.96 -10.47 7.26
N GLU A 39 -3.85 -9.80 6.95
CA GLU A 39 -2.71 -9.67 7.85
C GLU A 39 -2.41 -8.20 8.15
N GLN A 40 -2.13 -7.89 9.42
CA GLN A 40 -1.59 -6.59 9.83
C GLN A 40 -0.09 -6.71 10.11
N ARG A 41 0.68 -5.71 9.66
CA ARG A 41 2.13 -5.62 9.87
C ARG A 41 2.51 -4.26 10.40
N THR A 42 3.51 -4.25 11.27
CA THR A 42 4.12 -3.01 11.77
C THR A 42 5.58 -2.96 11.33
N TYR A 43 5.97 -1.86 10.71
CA TYR A 43 7.33 -1.62 10.22
C TYR A 43 7.96 -0.39 10.90
N ALA A 44 9.29 -0.40 11.00
CA ALA A 44 10.03 0.80 11.37
C ALA A 44 10.11 1.75 10.18
N ARG A 45 9.56 2.96 10.33
CA ARG A 45 9.40 4.00 9.31
C ARG A 45 10.68 4.28 8.51
N ASP A 46 11.83 4.30 9.18
CA ASP A 46 13.09 4.76 8.59
C ASP A 46 13.74 3.74 7.63
N ASN A 47 13.39 2.46 7.74
CA ASN A 47 13.99 1.40 6.93
C ASN A 47 12.95 0.33 6.52
N ALA A 48 11.68 0.72 6.42
CA ALA A 48 10.64 -0.18 6.01
C ALA A 48 10.86 -0.54 4.53
N PRO A 49 10.88 -1.84 4.15
CA PRO A 49 11.05 -2.28 2.77
C PRO A 49 9.74 -2.10 1.98
N LEU A 50 9.21 -0.88 1.97
CA LEU A 50 7.91 -0.55 1.42
C LEU A 50 8.04 0.44 0.27
N SER A 51 7.21 0.26 -0.75
CA SER A 51 7.03 1.24 -1.82
C SER A 51 5.63 1.78 -1.82
N ARG A 52 5.52 3.10 -1.99
CA ARG A 52 4.24 3.76 -2.18
C ARG A 52 3.73 3.42 -3.56
N ILE A 53 2.46 3.01 -3.64
CA ILE A 53 1.77 2.84 -4.91
C ILE A 53 1.14 4.18 -5.28
N GLU A 54 1.56 4.70 -6.41
CA GLU A 54 1.00 5.89 -7.05
C GLU A 54 0.55 5.48 -8.44
N TYR A 55 -0.71 5.70 -8.74
CA TYR A 55 -1.25 5.43 -10.07
C TYR A 55 -1.11 6.67 -10.94
N THR A 56 -0.91 6.44 -12.24
CA THR A 56 -0.78 7.52 -13.21
C THR A 56 -1.93 7.50 -14.21
N VAL A 57 -2.31 8.68 -14.72
CA VAL A 57 -3.33 8.78 -15.77
C VAL A 57 -2.88 8.02 -17.00
N GLY A 58 -3.76 7.19 -17.56
CA GLY A 58 -3.49 6.28 -18.67
C GLY A 58 -3.03 4.88 -18.27
N GLU A 59 -2.85 4.63 -16.97
CA GLU A 59 -2.54 3.30 -16.45
C GLU A 59 -3.80 2.44 -16.36
N VAL A 60 -3.67 1.15 -16.68
CA VAL A 60 -4.72 0.15 -16.48
C VAL A 60 -4.39 -0.65 -15.22
N ILE A 61 -5.30 -0.65 -14.27
CA ILE A 61 -5.17 -1.37 -13.00
C ILE A 61 -6.30 -2.38 -12.87
N THR A 62 -6.06 -3.47 -12.14
CA THR A 62 -7.09 -4.48 -11.89
C THR A 62 -7.61 -4.33 -10.45
N ASP A 63 -8.93 -4.27 -10.28
CA ASP A 63 -9.56 -4.25 -8.96
C ASP A 63 -9.59 -5.64 -8.31
N THR A 64 -10.07 -5.72 -7.07
CA THR A 64 -10.18 -6.99 -6.32
C THR A 64 -11.17 -7.98 -6.93
N ASP A 65 -12.09 -7.50 -7.77
CA ASP A 65 -13.08 -8.32 -8.48
C ASP A 65 -12.56 -8.77 -9.86
N GLY A 66 -11.31 -8.45 -10.21
CA GLY A 66 -10.69 -8.78 -11.48
C GLY A 66 -11.11 -7.87 -12.63
N ARG A 67 -11.69 -6.69 -12.36
CA ARG A 67 -12.05 -5.71 -13.40
C ARG A 67 -10.89 -4.80 -13.70
N ASP A 68 -10.63 -4.62 -14.99
CA ASP A 68 -9.65 -3.64 -15.46
C ASP A 68 -10.27 -2.25 -15.46
N LEU A 69 -9.61 -1.32 -14.78
CA LEU A 69 -9.97 0.08 -14.65
C LEU A 69 -8.88 0.93 -15.30
N ASN A 70 -9.27 1.86 -16.16
CA ASN A 70 -8.36 2.84 -16.72
C ASN A 70 -8.38 4.11 -15.86
N ILE A 71 -7.21 4.57 -15.43
CA ILE A 71 -7.06 5.80 -14.66
C ILE A 71 -7.21 6.99 -15.59
N VAL A 72 -8.32 7.70 -15.48
CA VAL A 72 -8.61 8.90 -16.29
C VAL A 72 -8.16 10.20 -15.63
N GLU A 73 -8.06 10.22 -14.29
CA GLU A 73 -7.69 11.39 -13.47
C GLU A 73 -7.19 10.92 -12.08
N VAL A 74 -6.34 11.74 -11.41
CA VAL A 74 -5.73 11.46 -10.08
C VAL A 74 -5.84 12.68 -9.17
#